data_AF-A0A963E0K9-F1
#
_entry.id   AF-A0A963E0K9-F1
#
_cell.length_a   1.000
_cell.length_b   1.000
_cell.length_c   1.000
_cell.angle_alpha   90.00
_cell.angle_beta   90.00
_cell.angle_gamma   90.00
#
_symmetry.space_group_name_H-M   'P 1'
#
loop_
_entity.id
_entity.type
_entity.pdbx_description
1 polymer ?
#
loop_
_entity_poly.entity_id
_entity_poly.type
_entity_poly.pdbx_seq_one_letter_code
_entity_poly.pdbx_strand_id
1 'polypeptide(L)'
;MTPKEDLIAWMQENPREPAAWLEVCSRLANGPDMDLAWPSLLAAGATPRYIFGMVILCVKDSARDVRRVPNEQESAALLAVKTAVDQLLDAMSRARLLNEGAPFISPDVPTGAPAVFAWTDELDDTLTKDGFHTVNLPGLLRLLKSKCDDHRPENALARQTGGTDKLRVRAFVRRLAAFFVRDFGKPMPDNVARIACAVFQLADPLGSRDVEGILEHSRFGKLLPDLQSWQD
;
A
#
# COMPACT_ATOMS: atom_id res chain seq x y z
N MET A 1 25.14 2.54 11.46
CA MET A 1 24.16 1.89 12.35
C MET A 1 23.43 0.84 11.54
N THR A 2 23.45 -0.41 11.98
CA THR A 2 22.77 -1.52 11.30
C THR A 2 21.26 -1.48 11.58
N PRO A 3 20.42 -2.14 10.76
CA PRO A 3 18.98 -2.23 11.03
C PRO A 3 18.64 -2.78 12.41
N LYS A 4 19.39 -3.79 12.85
CA LYS A 4 19.28 -4.39 14.17
C LYS A 4 19.57 -3.39 15.27
N GLU A 5 20.69 -2.66 15.17
CA GLU A 5 21.07 -1.64 16.15
C GLU A 5 20.01 -0.53 16.26
N ASP A 6 19.48 -0.07 15.12
CA ASP A 6 18.48 1.01 15.08
C ASP A 6 17.16 0.60 15.75
N LEU A 7 16.66 -0.62 15.45
CA LEU A 7 15.43 -1.12 16.07
C LEU A 7 15.62 -1.45 17.56
N ILE A 8 16.79 -1.93 17.97
CA ILE A 8 17.11 -2.13 19.39
C ILE A 8 17.17 -0.80 20.13
N ALA A 9 17.81 0.21 19.56
CA ALA A 9 17.82 1.57 20.11
C ALA A 9 16.38 2.10 20.25
N TRP A 10 15.54 1.93 19.23
CA TRP A 10 14.14 2.32 19.31
C TRP A 10 13.39 1.62 20.47
N MET A 11 13.59 0.31 20.68
CA MET A 11 12.96 -0.40 21.81
C MET A 11 13.42 0.14 23.17
N GLN A 12 14.70 0.48 23.30
CA GLN A 12 15.27 1.07 24.52
C GLN A 12 14.75 2.49 24.77
N GLU A 13 14.57 3.27 23.71
CA GLU A 13 13.96 4.61 23.76
C GLU A 13 12.47 4.56 24.12
N ASN A 14 11.77 3.47 23.82
CA ASN A 14 10.31 3.35 23.93
C ASN A 14 9.84 2.15 24.80
N PRO A 15 10.27 2.03 26.07
CA PRO A 15 10.00 0.85 26.90
C PRO A 15 8.53 0.71 27.34
N ARG A 16 7.71 1.75 27.12
CA ARG A 16 6.29 1.78 27.52
C ARG A 16 5.32 1.35 26.41
N GLU A 17 5.84 1.03 25.23
CA GLU A 17 5.01 0.54 24.13
C GLU A 17 4.39 -0.83 24.48
N PRO A 18 3.21 -1.16 23.91
CA PRO A 18 2.60 -2.47 24.07
C PRO A 18 3.59 -3.61 23.82
N ALA A 19 3.57 -4.63 24.69
CA ALA A 19 4.48 -5.77 24.61
C ALA A 19 4.47 -6.45 23.22
N ALA A 20 3.31 -6.50 22.56
CA ALA A 20 3.18 -7.02 21.20
C ALA A 20 4.00 -6.21 20.17
N TRP A 21 4.13 -4.89 20.33
CA TRP A 21 4.95 -4.05 19.43
C TRP A 21 6.43 -4.19 19.70
N LEU A 22 6.82 -4.30 20.98
CA LEU A 22 8.20 -4.61 21.35
C LEU A 22 8.61 -5.98 20.80
N GLU A 23 7.72 -6.96 20.86
CA GLU A 23 7.95 -8.28 20.31
C GLU A 23 8.07 -8.27 18.78
N VAL A 24 7.18 -7.59 18.06
CA VAL A 24 7.30 -7.41 16.60
C VAL A 24 8.60 -6.69 16.25
N CYS A 25 8.96 -5.64 16.97
CA CYS A 25 10.21 -4.90 16.77
C CYS A 25 11.43 -5.82 16.94
N SER A 26 11.44 -6.62 18.02
CA SER A 26 12.49 -7.59 18.30
C SER A 26 12.62 -8.65 17.21
N ARG A 27 11.49 -9.16 16.70
CA ARG A 27 11.47 -10.12 15.59
C ARG A 27 11.96 -9.51 14.28
N LEU A 28 11.64 -8.24 14.01
CA LEU A 28 12.19 -7.53 12.85
C LEU A 28 13.70 -7.30 12.98
N ALA A 29 14.20 -7.07 14.19
CA ALA A 29 15.61 -6.81 14.48
C ALA A 29 16.48 -8.09 14.49
N ASN A 30 15.92 -9.23 14.88
CA ASN A 30 16.68 -10.46 15.14
C ASN A 30 16.21 -11.69 14.34
N GLY A 31 15.17 -11.56 13.51
CA GLY A 31 14.60 -12.67 12.76
C GLY A 31 15.49 -13.09 11.59
N PRO A 32 15.73 -14.40 11.37
CA PRO A 32 16.58 -14.88 10.27
C PRO A 32 16.03 -14.50 8.89
N ASP A 33 14.70 -14.43 8.75
CA ASP A 33 14.06 -13.94 7.52
C ASP A 33 14.40 -12.47 7.24
N MET A 34 14.61 -11.68 8.28
CA MET A 34 14.90 -10.25 8.15
C MET A 34 16.36 -9.99 7.80
N ASP A 35 17.29 -10.84 8.23
CA ASP A 35 18.68 -10.79 7.77
C ASP A 35 18.78 -10.88 6.24
N LEU A 36 17.87 -11.63 5.60
CA LEU A 36 17.76 -11.73 4.15
C LEU A 36 16.97 -10.57 3.51
N ALA A 37 16.00 -9.99 4.23
CA ALA A 37 15.17 -8.89 3.71
C ALA A 37 15.87 -7.53 3.76
N TRP A 38 16.64 -7.26 4.82
CA TRP A 38 17.21 -5.94 5.09
C TRP A 38 18.08 -5.40 3.96
N PRO A 39 19.00 -6.16 3.34
CA PRO A 39 19.81 -5.64 2.23
C PRO A 39 18.95 -5.09 1.08
N SER A 40 17.88 -5.78 0.73
CA SER A 40 16.96 -5.39 -0.34
C SER A 40 16.11 -4.17 0.04
N LEU A 41 15.65 -4.10 1.29
CA LEU A 41 14.88 -2.95 1.80
C LEU A 41 15.72 -1.68 1.89
N LEU A 42 16.96 -1.78 2.38
CA LEU A 42 17.90 -0.66 2.45
C LEU A 42 18.28 -0.16 1.05
N ALA A 43 18.51 -1.08 0.09
CA ALA A 43 18.78 -0.71 -1.30
C ALA A 43 17.60 0.02 -1.96
N ALA A 44 16.37 -0.23 -1.51
CA ALA A 44 15.17 0.49 -1.94
C ALA A 44 14.95 1.83 -1.19
N GLY A 45 15.88 2.24 -0.32
CA GLY A 45 15.80 3.48 0.45
C GLY A 45 14.96 3.40 1.73
N ALA A 46 14.51 2.22 2.14
CA ALA A 46 13.74 2.06 3.38
C ALA A 46 14.63 2.22 4.62
N THR A 47 14.09 2.77 5.70
CA THR A 47 14.75 2.77 7.01
C THR A 47 14.12 1.74 7.95
N PRO A 48 14.87 1.18 8.93
CA PRO A 48 14.34 0.16 9.84
C PRO A 48 13.12 0.65 10.63
N ARG A 49 13.20 1.86 11.21
CA ARG A 49 12.07 2.49 11.93
C ARG A 49 10.86 2.72 11.02
N TYR A 50 11.06 3.08 9.76
CA TYR A 50 9.98 3.26 8.79
C TYR A 50 9.26 1.94 8.51
N ILE A 51 10.01 0.86 8.19
CA ILE A 51 9.44 -0.47 7.97
C ILE A 51 8.68 -0.96 9.21
N PHE A 52 9.24 -0.77 10.41
CA PHE A 52 8.55 -1.14 11.65
C PHE A 52 7.24 -0.37 11.84
N GLY A 53 7.23 0.94 11.60
CA GLY A 53 6.00 1.76 11.64
C GLY A 53 4.94 1.27 10.65
N MET A 54 5.34 0.96 9.42
CA MET A 54 4.45 0.38 8.40
C MET A 54 3.89 -0.97 8.82
N VAL A 55 4.71 -1.84 9.40
CA VAL A 55 4.29 -3.16 9.90
C VAL A 55 3.21 -3.01 10.97
N ILE A 56 3.38 -2.10 11.94
CA ILE A 56 2.36 -1.84 12.96
C ILE A 56 1.04 -1.44 12.32
N LEU A 57 1.07 -0.51 11.36
CA LEU A 57 -0.14 -0.07 10.63
C LEU A 57 -0.80 -1.25 9.91
N CYS A 58 -0.02 -2.07 9.20
CA CYS A 58 -0.52 -3.26 8.51
C CYS A 58 -1.14 -4.28 9.47
N VAL A 59 -0.55 -4.50 10.65
CA VAL A 59 -1.11 -5.43 11.66
C VAL A 59 -2.44 -4.89 12.22
N LYS A 60 -2.54 -3.59 12.48
CA LYS A 60 -3.77 -2.94 12.95
C LYS A 60 -4.87 -3.00 11.89
N ASP A 61 -4.54 -2.65 10.64
CA ASP A 61 -5.49 -2.63 9.54
C ASP A 61 -5.95 -4.03 9.14
N SER A 62 -5.06 -5.01 9.07
CA SER A 62 -5.43 -6.39 8.77
C SER A 62 -6.36 -6.99 9.84
N ALA A 63 -6.13 -6.69 11.11
CA ALA A 63 -7.02 -7.13 12.19
C ALA A 63 -8.43 -6.52 12.07
N ARG A 64 -8.53 -5.24 11.65
CA ARG A 64 -9.79 -4.57 11.37
C ARG A 64 -10.48 -5.17 10.14
N ASP A 65 -9.73 -5.43 9.07
CA ASP A 65 -10.25 -5.96 7.81
C ASP A 65 -10.84 -7.37 7.98
N VAL A 66 -10.22 -8.24 8.79
CA VAL A 66 -10.75 -9.60 9.05
C VAL A 66 -12.02 -9.59 9.89
N ARG A 67 -12.19 -8.58 10.76
CA ARG A 67 -13.37 -8.44 11.63
C ARG A 67 -14.53 -7.69 10.97
N ARG A 68 -14.27 -7.01 9.85
CA ARG A 68 -15.29 -6.19 9.18
C ARG A 68 -16.28 -7.10 8.46
N VAL A 69 -17.53 -7.08 8.91
CA VAL A 69 -18.66 -7.58 8.13
C VAL A 69 -19.17 -6.41 7.29
N PRO A 70 -19.11 -6.51 5.95
CA PRO A 70 -19.70 -5.51 5.08
C PRO A 70 -21.20 -5.43 5.33
N ASN A 71 -21.74 -4.24 5.56
CA ASN A 71 -23.19 -4.05 5.68
C ASN A 71 -23.78 -3.50 4.36
N GLU A 72 -25.10 -3.66 4.18
CA GLU A 72 -25.80 -3.25 2.96
C GLU A 72 -25.69 -1.74 2.71
N GLN A 73 -25.73 -0.93 3.77
CA GLN A 73 -25.60 0.52 3.71
C GLN A 73 -24.24 0.97 3.18
N GLU A 74 -23.16 0.31 3.62
CA GLU A 74 -21.81 0.55 3.13
C GLU A 74 -21.70 0.16 1.66
N SER A 75 -22.28 -0.98 1.28
CA SER A 75 -22.28 -1.44 -0.12
C SER A 75 -22.99 -0.45 -1.04
N ALA A 76 -24.14 0.09 -0.59
CA ALA A 76 -24.88 1.12 -1.30
C ALA A 76 -24.09 2.43 -1.38
N ALA A 77 -23.43 2.85 -0.30
CA ALA A 77 -22.59 4.05 -0.27
C ALA A 77 -21.39 3.92 -1.22
N LEU A 78 -20.71 2.77 -1.24
CA LEU A 78 -19.61 2.49 -2.15
C LEU A 78 -20.08 2.49 -3.60
N LEU A 79 -21.26 1.94 -3.89
CA LEU A 79 -21.85 2.00 -5.22
C LEU A 79 -22.14 3.44 -5.63
N ALA A 80 -22.73 4.24 -4.74
CA ALA A 80 -23.00 5.65 -5.00
C ALA A 80 -21.72 6.45 -5.30
N VAL A 81 -20.64 6.22 -4.54
CA VAL A 81 -19.33 6.83 -4.82
C VAL A 81 -18.81 6.41 -6.19
N LYS A 82 -18.89 5.13 -6.55
CA LYS A 82 -18.48 4.65 -7.87
C LYS A 82 -19.29 5.29 -9.00
N THR A 83 -20.61 5.39 -8.83
CA THR A 83 -21.48 6.04 -9.81
C THR A 83 -21.13 7.51 -9.97
N ALA A 84 -20.87 8.23 -8.88
CA ALA A 84 -20.45 9.62 -8.92
C ALA A 84 -19.09 9.78 -9.63
N VAL A 85 -18.14 8.88 -9.37
CA VAL A 85 -16.85 8.85 -10.07
C VAL A 85 -17.03 8.63 -11.57
N ASP A 86 -17.87 7.68 -11.98
CA ASP A 86 -18.12 7.39 -13.39
C ASP A 86 -18.79 8.56 -14.10
N GLN A 87 -19.78 9.20 -13.45
CA GLN A 87 -20.41 10.41 -13.96
C GLN A 87 -19.43 11.57 -14.10
N LEU A 88 -18.50 11.72 -13.16
CA LEU A 88 -17.50 12.78 -13.21
C LEU A 88 -16.48 12.54 -14.31
N LEU A 89 -15.96 11.32 -14.47
CA LEU A 89 -15.06 10.96 -15.57
C LEU A 89 -15.71 11.17 -16.94
N ASP A 90 -16.97 10.80 -17.08
CA ASP A 90 -17.77 10.98 -18.29
C ASP A 90 -18.12 12.45 -18.56
N ALA A 91 -18.35 13.26 -17.51
CA ALA A 91 -18.48 14.70 -17.65
C ALA A 91 -17.17 15.35 -18.10
N MET A 92 -16.04 14.94 -17.52
CA MET A 92 -14.70 15.45 -17.86
C MET A 92 -14.33 15.13 -19.32
N SER A 93 -14.62 13.91 -19.79
CA SER A 93 -14.35 13.52 -21.19
C SER A 93 -15.18 14.33 -22.19
N ARG A 94 -16.44 14.65 -21.84
CA ARG A 94 -17.32 15.46 -22.68
C ARG A 94 -17.04 16.95 -22.64
N ALA A 95 -16.58 17.46 -21.49
CA ALA A 95 -16.48 18.89 -21.24
C ALA A 95 -15.46 19.59 -22.15
N ARG A 96 -14.54 18.86 -22.82
CA ARG A 96 -13.37 19.45 -23.50
C ARG A 96 -12.78 20.55 -22.61
N LEU A 97 -12.52 20.22 -21.33
CA LEU A 97 -11.84 21.14 -20.42
C LEU A 97 -10.62 21.62 -21.18
N LEU A 98 -10.58 22.93 -21.44
CA LEU A 98 -9.65 23.57 -22.36
C LEU A 98 -8.26 22.97 -22.10
N ASN A 99 -7.53 22.61 -23.16
CA ASN A 99 -6.14 22.12 -23.11
C ASN A 99 -5.16 23.12 -22.46
N GLU A 100 -5.67 24.15 -21.80
CA GLU A 100 -4.96 25.07 -20.95
C GLU A 100 -4.78 24.38 -19.59
N GLY A 101 -3.59 23.81 -19.41
CA GLY A 101 -3.17 23.01 -18.27
C GLY A 101 -3.70 23.54 -16.94
N ALA A 102 -4.09 22.60 -16.10
CA ALA A 102 -4.54 22.88 -14.75
C ALA A 102 -3.60 23.85 -14.01
N PRO A 103 -4.15 24.77 -13.19
CA PRO A 103 -3.33 25.73 -12.47
C PRO A 103 -2.32 25.01 -11.58
N PHE A 104 -1.08 25.46 -11.62
CA PHE A 104 -0.04 25.08 -10.68
C PHE A 104 -0.53 25.37 -9.25
N ILE A 105 -0.65 24.32 -8.43
CA ILE A 105 -0.90 24.46 -6.99
C ILE A 105 0.31 23.83 -6.31
N SER A 106 1.30 24.65 -5.94
CA SER A 106 2.34 24.22 -5.01
C SER A 106 1.76 24.19 -3.61
N PRO A 107 1.50 23.02 -3.00
CA PRO A 107 1.36 22.99 -1.55
C PRO A 107 2.69 23.45 -0.95
N ASP A 108 2.63 24.34 0.03
CA ASP A 108 3.81 24.82 0.77
C ASP A 108 4.27 23.67 1.70
N VAL A 109 4.96 22.67 1.13
CA VAL A 109 5.39 21.47 1.86
C VAL A 109 6.86 21.65 2.29
N PRO A 110 7.18 21.61 3.59
CA PRO A 110 8.53 21.89 4.10
C PRO A 110 9.65 20.97 3.61
N THR A 111 9.34 19.85 2.93
CA THR A 111 10.31 18.78 2.61
C THR A 111 10.06 18.03 1.30
N GLY A 112 9.19 18.51 0.40
CA GLY A 112 8.73 17.71 -0.75
C GLY A 112 8.89 18.41 -2.09
N ALA A 113 9.18 17.63 -3.14
CA ALA A 113 9.15 18.12 -4.50
C ALA A 113 7.74 18.67 -4.86
N PRO A 114 7.66 19.79 -5.58
CA PRO A 114 6.39 20.45 -5.89
C PRO A 114 5.44 19.52 -6.66
N ALA A 115 4.16 19.54 -6.30
CA ALA A 115 3.13 18.72 -6.94
C ALA A 115 2.34 19.54 -7.97
N VAL A 116 2.01 18.93 -9.11
CA VAL A 116 1.14 19.53 -10.13
C VAL A 116 -0.15 18.73 -10.16
N PHE A 117 -1.30 19.40 -10.07
CA PHE A 117 -2.60 18.74 -10.19
C PHE A 117 -3.11 18.92 -11.61
N ALA A 118 -3.28 17.85 -12.38
CA ALA A 118 -3.78 17.91 -13.76
C ALA A 118 -5.27 17.52 -13.83
N TRP A 119 -6.05 18.22 -14.65
CA TRP A 119 -7.47 17.88 -14.90
C TRP A 119 -7.65 16.76 -15.94
N THR A 120 -6.62 16.44 -16.71
CA THR A 120 -6.64 15.47 -17.81
C THR A 120 -5.57 14.38 -17.61
N ASP A 121 -5.66 13.30 -18.38
CA ASP A 121 -4.62 12.26 -18.44
C ASP A 121 -3.39 12.69 -19.24
N GLU A 122 -3.53 13.73 -20.07
CA GLU A 122 -2.43 14.29 -20.86
C GLU A 122 -1.54 15.13 -19.94
N LEU A 123 -0.42 14.54 -19.56
CA LEU A 123 0.64 15.22 -18.82
C LEU A 123 1.64 15.78 -19.83
N ASP A 124 2.04 17.03 -19.60
CA ASP A 124 3.19 17.58 -20.30
C ASP A 124 4.46 16.93 -19.71
N ASP A 125 5.13 16.09 -20.51
CA ASP A 125 6.35 15.34 -20.14
C ASP A 125 7.48 16.25 -19.65
N THR A 126 7.41 17.56 -19.93
CA THR A 126 8.37 18.54 -19.41
C THR A 126 8.28 18.70 -17.89
N LEU A 127 7.09 18.63 -17.29
CA LEU A 127 6.90 18.82 -15.85
C LEU A 127 7.45 17.65 -15.03
N THR A 128 7.30 16.43 -15.53
CA THR A 128 7.83 15.21 -14.90
C THR A 128 9.36 15.18 -14.95
N LYS A 129 9.97 15.74 -16.01
CA LYS A 129 11.43 15.84 -16.16
C LYS A 129 12.08 16.85 -15.22
N ASP A 130 11.36 17.90 -14.84
CA ASP A 130 11.84 18.93 -13.93
C ASP A 130 11.68 18.57 -12.44
N GLY A 131 11.35 17.31 -12.14
CA GLY A 131 11.26 16.79 -10.77
C GLY A 131 9.96 17.14 -10.04
N PHE A 132 8.90 17.52 -10.76
CA PHE A 132 7.57 17.72 -10.17
C PHE A 132 6.83 16.40 -10.01
N HIS A 133 6.04 16.27 -8.94
CA HIS A 133 5.11 15.17 -8.76
C HIS A 133 3.76 15.50 -9.41
N THR A 134 3.45 14.89 -10.54
CA THR A 134 2.16 15.17 -11.20
C THR A 134 1.07 14.21 -10.74
N VAL A 135 -0.07 14.78 -10.33
CA VAL A 135 -1.24 14.09 -9.84
C VAL A 135 -2.42 14.45 -10.74
N ASN A 136 -2.83 13.52 -11.61
CA ASN A 136 -3.99 13.74 -12.47
C ASN A 136 -5.30 13.35 -11.77
N LEU A 137 -6.32 14.19 -11.91
CA LEU A 137 -7.64 13.96 -11.34
C LEU A 137 -8.29 12.69 -11.89
N PRO A 138 -8.24 12.38 -13.21
CA PRO A 138 -8.76 11.12 -13.71
C PRO A 138 -8.09 9.89 -13.07
N GLY A 139 -6.76 9.89 -12.87
CA GLY A 139 -6.06 8.80 -12.18
C GLY A 139 -6.44 8.71 -10.70
N LEU A 140 -6.58 9.83 -9.99
CA LEU A 140 -7.11 9.84 -8.62
C LEU A 140 -8.53 9.27 -8.53
N LEU A 141 -9.39 9.62 -9.48
CA LEU A 141 -10.77 9.12 -9.53
C LEU A 141 -10.80 7.62 -9.83
N ARG A 142 -9.98 7.13 -10.76
CA ARG A 142 -9.82 5.68 -11.01
C ARG A 142 -9.26 4.95 -9.78
N LEU A 143 -8.32 5.55 -9.07
CA LEU A 143 -7.78 5.02 -7.82
C LEU A 143 -8.89 4.94 -6.75
N LEU A 144 -9.69 6.00 -6.59
CA LEU A 144 -10.83 6.01 -5.66
C LEU A 144 -11.85 4.93 -6.01
N LYS A 145 -12.20 4.78 -7.30
CA LYS A 145 -13.08 3.70 -7.79
C LYS A 145 -12.51 2.32 -7.46
N SER A 146 -11.20 2.14 -7.63
CA SER A 146 -10.51 0.90 -7.24
C SER A 146 -10.60 0.66 -5.73
N LYS A 147 -10.40 1.68 -4.90
CA LYS A 147 -10.55 1.59 -3.45
C LYS A 147 -11.97 1.22 -3.03
N CYS A 148 -12.99 1.75 -3.71
CA CYS A 148 -14.36 1.36 -3.44
C CYS A 148 -14.62 -0.13 -3.72
N ASP A 149 -13.99 -0.68 -4.77
CA ASP A 149 -14.06 -2.11 -5.07
C ASP A 149 -13.32 -2.98 -4.06
N ASP A 150 -12.25 -2.46 -3.44
CA ASP A 150 -11.55 -3.12 -2.33
C ASP A 150 -12.45 -3.28 -1.10
N HIS A 151 -13.50 -2.47 -0.97
CA HIS A 151 -14.45 -2.53 0.13
C HIS A 151 -15.73 -3.34 -0.17
N ARG A 152 -15.84 -3.97 -1.36
CA ARG A 152 -17.02 -4.78 -1.70
C ARG A 152 -17.18 -6.04 -0.83
N PRO A 153 -18.42 -6.41 -0.46
CA PRO A 153 -18.69 -7.58 0.37
C PRO A 153 -18.25 -8.91 -0.22
N GLU A 154 -18.40 -9.07 -1.53
CA GLU A 154 -18.06 -10.29 -2.26
C GLU A 154 -16.54 -10.60 -2.17
N ASN A 155 -15.72 -9.54 -2.18
CA ASN A 155 -14.28 -9.65 -1.94
C ASN A 155 -13.98 -9.93 -0.46
N ALA A 156 -14.87 -9.59 0.47
CA ALA A 156 -14.77 -9.90 1.90
C ALA A 156 -15.16 -11.36 2.22
N LEU A 157 -16.00 -11.99 1.40
CA LEU A 157 -16.35 -13.43 1.49
C LEU A 157 -15.26 -14.34 0.91
N ALA A 158 -14.66 -13.98 -0.24
CA ALA A 158 -13.45 -14.66 -0.74
C ALA A 158 -12.24 -14.48 0.20
N ARG A 159 -12.29 -13.47 1.08
CA ARG A 159 -11.35 -13.24 2.20
C ARG A 159 -11.58 -14.14 3.41
N GLN A 160 -12.62 -14.99 3.43
CA GLN A 160 -13.01 -15.79 4.61
C GLN A 160 -12.80 -17.30 4.48
N THR A 161 -12.25 -17.79 3.36
CA THR A 161 -11.89 -19.22 3.22
C THR A 161 -10.55 -19.52 3.91
N GLY A 162 -10.62 -19.90 5.19
CA GLY A 162 -9.49 -20.32 6.02
C GLY A 162 -9.68 -19.96 7.50
N GLY A 163 -8.95 -20.64 8.40
CA GLY A 163 -8.93 -20.27 9.82
C GLY A 163 -8.52 -18.80 10.02
N THR A 164 -8.98 -18.17 11.10
CA THR A 164 -8.86 -16.72 11.36
C THR A 164 -7.44 -16.17 11.19
N ASP A 165 -6.42 -16.95 11.55
CA ASP A 165 -5.02 -16.55 11.40
C ASP A 165 -4.58 -16.49 9.93
N LYS A 166 -4.99 -17.44 9.08
CA LYS A 166 -4.70 -17.41 7.64
C LYS A 166 -5.31 -16.17 6.97
N LEU A 167 -6.51 -15.77 7.41
CA LEU A 167 -7.16 -14.56 6.89
C LEU A 167 -6.40 -13.30 7.29
N ARG A 168 -5.92 -13.24 8.54
CA ARG A 168 -5.15 -12.12 9.06
C ARG A 168 -3.80 -11.97 8.35
N VAL A 169 -3.11 -13.08 8.11
CA VAL A 169 -1.85 -13.11 7.34
C VAL A 169 -2.09 -12.64 5.91
N ARG A 170 -3.12 -13.14 5.22
CA ARG A 170 -3.47 -12.71 3.86
C ARG A 170 -3.80 -11.21 3.78
N ALA A 171 -4.58 -10.71 4.74
CA ALA A 171 -4.91 -9.28 4.80
C ALA A 171 -3.66 -8.43 5.06
N PHE A 172 -2.76 -8.88 5.95
CA PHE A 172 -1.50 -8.23 6.21
C PHE A 172 -0.60 -8.19 4.97
N VAL A 173 -0.41 -9.33 4.29
CA VAL A 173 0.40 -9.43 3.06
C VAL A 173 -0.10 -8.45 2.00
N ARG A 174 -1.41 -8.38 1.77
CA ARG A 174 -2.00 -7.43 0.80
C ARG A 174 -1.75 -5.99 1.18
N ARG A 175 -1.94 -5.62 2.46
CA ARG A 175 -1.68 -4.26 2.95
C ARG A 175 -0.21 -3.90 2.77
N LEU A 176 0.70 -4.78 3.19
CA LEU A 176 2.13 -4.53 3.10
C LEU A 176 2.61 -4.40 1.66
N ALA A 177 2.14 -5.27 0.76
CA ALA A 177 2.44 -5.17 -0.67
C ALA A 177 1.90 -3.85 -1.27
N ALA A 178 0.70 -3.43 -0.88
CA ALA A 178 0.13 -2.14 -1.31
C ALA A 178 1.01 -0.95 -0.90
N PHE A 179 1.51 -1.00 0.32
CA PHE A 179 2.44 -0.01 0.85
C PHE A 179 3.75 0.00 0.06
N PHE A 180 4.32 -1.16 -0.24
CA PHE A 180 5.57 -1.24 -1.00
C PHE A 180 5.41 -0.75 -2.44
N VAL A 181 4.29 -1.04 -3.08
CA VAL A 181 3.97 -0.46 -4.39
C VAL A 181 3.89 1.06 -4.32
N ARG A 182 3.23 1.61 -3.30
CA ARG A 182 3.09 3.05 -3.12
C ARG A 182 4.42 3.75 -2.85
N ASP A 183 5.24 3.19 -1.97
CA ASP A 183 6.42 3.88 -1.41
C ASP A 183 7.72 3.51 -2.13
N PHE A 184 7.78 2.34 -2.77
CA PHE A 184 8.97 1.82 -3.48
C PHE A 184 8.69 1.48 -4.96
N GLY A 185 7.49 1.75 -5.47
CA GLY A 185 7.10 1.52 -6.87
C GLY A 185 6.92 0.05 -7.26
N LYS A 186 7.08 -0.91 -6.34
CA LYS A 186 6.97 -2.36 -6.62
C LYS A 186 6.58 -3.17 -5.37
N PRO A 187 5.98 -4.36 -5.52
CA PRO A 187 5.39 -5.09 -4.39
C PRO A 187 6.40 -5.86 -3.53
N MET A 188 7.62 -6.12 -4.03
CA MET A 188 8.71 -6.87 -3.37
C MET A 188 8.24 -8.16 -2.65
N PRO A 189 7.70 -9.16 -3.38
CA PRO A 189 7.02 -10.32 -2.79
C PRO A 189 7.88 -11.11 -1.81
N ASP A 190 9.17 -11.29 -2.08
CA ASP A 190 10.09 -11.96 -1.14
C ASP A 190 10.22 -11.22 0.19
N ASN A 191 10.28 -9.88 0.16
CA ASN A 191 10.40 -9.07 1.38
C ASN A 191 9.08 -9.08 2.15
N VAL A 192 7.95 -9.01 1.44
CA VAL A 192 6.62 -9.14 2.05
C VAL A 192 6.47 -10.50 2.74
N ALA A 193 6.91 -11.59 2.10
CA ALA A 193 6.89 -12.93 2.67
C ALA A 193 7.72 -13.01 3.96
N ARG A 194 8.99 -12.57 3.90
CA ARG A 194 9.92 -12.57 5.04
C ARG A 194 9.39 -11.75 6.22
N ILE A 195 8.86 -10.55 5.95
CA ILE A 195 8.26 -9.71 7.00
C ILE A 195 7.02 -10.40 7.59
N ALA A 196 6.18 -11.02 6.78
CA ALA A 196 5.02 -11.76 7.29
C ALA A 196 5.43 -12.96 8.17
N CYS A 197 6.46 -13.71 7.77
CA CYS A 197 7.04 -14.79 8.59
C CYS A 197 7.57 -14.27 9.92
N ALA A 198 8.33 -13.17 9.90
CA ALA A 198 8.85 -12.54 11.12
C ALA A 198 7.74 -12.04 12.05
N VAL A 199 6.67 -11.45 11.49
CA VAL A 199 5.57 -10.89 12.28
C VAL A 199 4.68 -11.98 12.90
N PHE A 200 4.32 -13.00 12.13
CA PHE A 200 3.33 -14.00 12.54
C PHE A 200 3.91 -15.33 13.02
N GLN A 201 5.23 -15.54 12.93
CA GLN A 201 5.90 -16.81 13.29
C GLN A 201 5.20 -18.01 12.64
N LEU A 202 5.06 -17.96 11.32
CA LEU A 202 4.34 -18.97 10.57
C LEU A 202 5.03 -20.33 10.68
N ALA A 203 4.29 -21.36 11.07
CA ALA A 203 4.79 -22.74 11.12
C ALA A 203 5.18 -23.26 9.72
N ASP A 204 4.49 -22.76 8.70
CA ASP A 204 4.81 -22.97 7.29
C ASP A 204 5.17 -21.60 6.68
N PRO A 205 6.48 -21.30 6.51
CA PRO A 205 6.93 -20.01 6.03
C PRO A 205 6.41 -19.70 4.62
N LEU A 206 6.00 -18.46 4.38
CA LEU A 206 5.60 -18.01 3.05
C LEU A 206 6.83 -17.81 2.15
N GLY A 207 6.71 -18.23 0.89
CA GLY A 207 7.59 -17.83 -0.19
C GLY A 207 7.01 -16.69 -1.05
N SER A 208 7.80 -16.21 -2.01
CA SER A 208 7.31 -15.22 -3.00
C SER A 208 6.11 -15.73 -3.79
N ARG A 209 6.10 -17.01 -4.18
CA ARG A 209 4.97 -17.61 -4.91
C ARG A 209 3.68 -17.60 -4.10
N ASP A 210 3.75 -17.79 -2.78
CA ASP A 210 2.57 -17.73 -1.92
C ASP A 210 2.04 -16.29 -1.84
N VAL A 211 2.95 -15.33 -1.72
CA VAL A 211 2.59 -13.90 -1.76
C VAL A 211 1.96 -13.56 -3.10
N GLU A 212 2.57 -13.96 -4.22
CA GLU A 212 2.02 -13.77 -5.55
C GLU A 212 0.63 -14.39 -5.67
N GLY A 213 0.43 -15.64 -5.23
CA GLY A 213 -0.90 -16.27 -5.22
C GLY A 213 -1.92 -15.52 -4.35
N ILE A 214 -1.52 -15.01 -3.18
CA ILE A 214 -2.37 -14.16 -2.34
C ILE A 214 -2.72 -12.85 -3.06
N LEU A 215 -1.77 -12.32 -3.83
CA LEU A 215 -1.89 -11.09 -4.57
C LEU A 215 -2.63 -11.23 -5.90
N GLU A 216 -2.60 -12.37 -6.59
CA GLU A 216 -3.36 -12.66 -7.82
C GLU A 216 -4.87 -12.64 -7.55
N HIS A 217 -5.27 -13.15 -6.38
CA HIS A 217 -6.64 -13.11 -5.90
C HIS A 217 -6.99 -11.74 -5.27
N SER A 218 -6.04 -10.81 -5.26
CA SER A 218 -6.25 -9.41 -4.90
C SER A 218 -6.05 -8.55 -6.15
N ARG A 219 -6.61 -7.34 -6.21
CA ARG A 219 -6.49 -6.54 -7.44
C ARG A 219 -5.07 -6.04 -7.76
N PHE A 220 -4.08 -6.28 -6.90
CA PHE A 220 -2.67 -5.94 -7.17
C PHE A 220 -2.10 -6.70 -8.37
N GLY A 221 -2.51 -7.95 -8.61
CA GLY A 221 -2.10 -8.70 -9.80
C GLY A 221 -2.53 -8.07 -11.14
N LYS A 222 -3.62 -7.27 -11.13
CA LYS A 222 -4.11 -6.55 -12.32
C LYS A 222 -3.54 -5.14 -12.48
N LEU A 223 -3.10 -4.51 -11.39
CA LEU A 223 -2.50 -3.17 -11.39
C LEU A 223 -0.97 -3.18 -11.56
N LEU A 224 -0.31 -4.32 -11.33
CA LEU A 224 1.14 -4.46 -11.48
C LEU A 224 1.64 -4.16 -12.90
N PRO A 225 0.97 -4.60 -13.98
CA PRO A 225 1.34 -4.21 -15.34
C PRO A 225 1.13 -2.71 -15.59
N ASP A 226 0.04 -2.15 -15.07
CA ASP A 226 -0.33 -0.74 -15.25
C ASP A 226 0.51 0.23 -14.43
N LEU A 227 1.27 -0.24 -13.44
CA LEU A 227 2.21 0.59 -12.67
C LEU A 227 3.66 0.45 -13.19
N GLN A 228 3.97 -0.66 -13.86
CA GLN A 228 5.23 -0.81 -14.59
C GLN A 228 5.28 0.08 -15.84
N SER A 229 4.14 0.33 -16.49
CA SER A 229 4.04 1.29 -17.61
C SER A 229 4.19 2.77 -17.21
N TRP A 230 4.34 3.06 -15.91
CA TRP A 230 4.62 4.41 -15.38
C TRP A 230 6.11 4.61 -15.04
N GLN A 231 6.95 3.60 -15.27
CA GLN A 231 8.39 3.62 -14.97
C GLN A 231 9.29 3.59 -16.21
N ASP A 232 8.71 3.46 -17.42
CA ASP A 232 9.37 3.65 -18.71
C ASP A 232 9.07 5.06 -19.27
#